data_AF-A0A9W7AXE1-F1
#
_entry.id   AF-A0A9W7AXE1-F1
#
_cell.length_a   1.000
_cell.length_b   1.000
_cell.length_c   1.000
_cell.angle_alpha   90.00
_cell.angle_beta   90.00
_cell.angle_gamma   90.00
#
_symmetry.space_group_name_H-M   'P 1'
#
loop_
_entity.id
_entity.type
_entity.pdbx_description
1 polymer ?
#
loop_
_entity_poly.entity_id
_entity_poly.type
_entity_poly.pdbx_seq_one_letter_code
_entity_poly.pdbx_strand_id
1 'polypeptide(L)'
;MGLKEAIALINGEGGSPAARYDVVIVCTSDDFQAAYWTRRLASGLCSPSDSSESPFPMVLAVSEDWGAGGAGNGLGTLYAFKKANDLAKEKFGVDLTAKLSSSSISAALFHTAGKGTRLAPLPASENNNKPAVRLPATIDVGGEMVPITVLEAVIKQTGVYAPSRMGRLSVFWGDQVFIPSAPTTYSPSHHVDIMCTLGKMVGEAEWKEKGLEKYGVIAVGSDGNAAQVEKVDHGTAIKMLKSLADVEKVGPSLGSFSVSSAMLAALTTEFSSEIESKAGKLDTDPHLWMPMTLSNEDYVDLMSQKGVEEAVSIAHYARMQKFKESFVATNKTMGVFGAVDVGRDACWWDYGQLKLYSRNNLKILEKSQDAELLREFLGIVSPLMNSDCGETNVDGVSHIFSSAIKRGGVTSSVISSVKCTSVEAQGAILVNVSAKKIKAAPGSIAYNIIDSSEEGITLGEGDVLVGIFDNEGNVTNVRSNIAIDGGKMWKELVLGNQVSFEALHTANKNSDVTAIEDRRNQMHREA
;
A
#
# COMPACT_ATOMS: atom_id res chain seq x y z
N MET A 1 -6.10 -17.27 14.88
CA MET A 1 -6.54 -17.76 13.55
C MET A 1 -5.30 -18.32 12.86
N GLY A 2 -5.41 -19.39 12.09
CA GLY A 2 -4.25 -19.89 11.32
C GLY A 2 -3.91 -18.95 10.15
N LEU A 3 -2.63 -18.80 9.77
CA LEU A 3 -2.26 -17.98 8.60
C LEU A 3 -2.88 -18.51 7.29
N LYS A 4 -2.94 -19.84 7.12
CA LYS A 4 -3.62 -20.47 5.97
C LYS A 4 -5.12 -20.22 5.97
N GLU A 5 -5.75 -20.22 7.14
CA GLU A 5 -7.16 -19.89 7.31
C GLU A 5 -7.43 -18.43 6.92
N ALA A 6 -6.56 -17.50 7.34
CA ALA A 6 -6.62 -16.10 6.93
C ALA A 6 -6.51 -15.94 5.40
N ILE A 7 -5.58 -16.66 4.77
CA ILE A 7 -5.40 -16.63 3.31
C ILE A 7 -6.62 -17.21 2.60
N ALA A 8 -7.21 -18.30 3.09
CA ALA A 8 -8.43 -18.86 2.51
C ALA A 8 -9.58 -17.83 2.55
N LEU A 9 -9.75 -17.11 3.66
CA LEU A 9 -10.72 -16.02 3.77
C LEU A 9 -10.40 -14.84 2.84
N ILE A 10 -9.12 -14.50 2.66
CA ILE A 10 -8.69 -13.44 1.75
C ILE A 10 -8.93 -13.82 0.28
N ASN A 11 -8.59 -15.05 -0.10
CA ASN A 11 -8.64 -15.51 -1.49
C ASN A 11 -10.03 -15.89 -1.97
N GLY A 12 -10.92 -16.31 -1.06
CA GLY A 12 -12.24 -16.85 -1.41
C GLY A 12 -12.19 -18.03 -2.36
N GLU A 13 -13.28 -18.23 -3.09
CA GLU A 13 -13.42 -19.28 -4.10
C GLU A 13 -13.04 -18.77 -5.50
N GLY A 14 -12.41 -19.61 -6.31
CA GLY A 14 -12.08 -19.28 -7.71
C GLY A 14 -11.11 -18.10 -7.90
N GLY A 15 -10.35 -17.72 -6.86
CA GLY A 15 -9.40 -16.60 -6.91
C GLY A 15 -10.04 -15.22 -6.70
N SER A 16 -11.36 -15.16 -6.48
CA SER A 16 -12.09 -13.94 -6.14
C SER A 16 -12.15 -13.76 -4.62
N PRO A 17 -11.76 -12.58 -4.06
CA PRO A 17 -11.72 -12.40 -2.62
C PRO A 17 -13.06 -12.70 -1.95
N ALA A 18 -13.05 -13.43 -0.83
CA ALA A 18 -14.27 -13.86 -0.14
C ALA A 18 -15.02 -12.67 0.50
N ALA A 19 -14.27 -11.68 0.97
CA ALA A 19 -14.80 -10.45 1.54
C ALA A 19 -14.15 -9.24 0.87
N ARG A 20 -14.98 -8.24 0.57
CA ARG A 20 -14.57 -6.95 -0.02
C ARG A 20 -15.32 -5.86 0.73
N TYR A 21 -14.70 -4.68 0.77
CA TYR A 21 -15.43 -3.48 1.18
C TYR A 21 -16.48 -3.13 0.14
N ASP A 22 -17.64 -2.63 0.59
CA ASP A 22 -18.68 -2.15 -0.32
C ASP A 22 -18.18 -0.94 -1.12
N VAL A 23 -17.31 -0.13 -0.53
CA VAL A 23 -16.72 1.05 -1.16
C VAL A 23 -15.21 1.06 -1.02
N VAL A 24 -14.51 1.16 -2.14
CA VAL A 24 -13.06 1.30 -2.25
C VAL A 24 -12.74 2.70 -2.77
N ILE A 25 -12.15 3.53 -1.92
CA ILE A 25 -11.69 4.88 -2.21
C ILE A 25 -10.18 4.84 -2.44
N VAL A 26 -9.69 5.45 -3.52
CA VAL A 26 -8.25 5.56 -3.77
C VAL A 26 -7.87 7.03 -3.81
N CYS A 27 -7.04 7.48 -2.87
CA CYS A 27 -6.53 8.86 -2.82
C CYS A 27 -5.23 8.95 -3.65
N THR A 28 -5.31 9.57 -4.82
CA THR A 28 -4.26 9.66 -5.84
C THR A 28 -3.60 11.03 -5.89
N SER A 29 -2.46 11.14 -6.58
CA SER A 29 -1.76 12.43 -6.75
C SER A 29 -2.42 13.36 -7.79
N ASP A 30 -3.08 12.80 -8.80
CA ASP A 30 -3.75 13.55 -9.87
C ASP A 30 -4.97 12.79 -10.42
N ASP A 31 -5.73 13.47 -11.29
CA ASP A 31 -6.97 12.95 -11.88
C ASP A 31 -6.73 11.83 -12.91
N PHE A 32 -5.56 11.79 -13.56
CA PHE A 32 -5.22 10.71 -14.49
C PHE A 32 -5.01 9.39 -13.74
N GLN A 33 -4.31 9.42 -12.61
CA GLN A 33 -4.21 8.27 -11.71
C GLN A 33 -5.56 7.89 -11.11
N ALA A 34 -6.44 8.86 -10.82
CA ALA A 34 -7.79 8.56 -10.35
C ALA A 34 -8.62 7.83 -11.42
N ALA A 35 -8.58 8.31 -12.67
CA ALA A 35 -9.24 7.66 -13.79
C ALA A 35 -8.70 6.24 -14.04
N TYR A 36 -7.38 6.08 -13.98
CA TYR A 36 -6.68 4.80 -14.08
C TYR A 36 -7.19 3.79 -13.05
N TRP A 37 -7.12 4.14 -11.76
CA TRP A 37 -7.50 3.23 -10.68
C TRP A 37 -9.00 2.92 -10.67
N THR A 38 -9.84 3.90 -11.02
CA THR A 38 -11.28 3.68 -11.17
C THR A 38 -11.56 2.58 -12.19
N ARG A 39 -10.94 2.67 -13.37
CA ARG A 39 -11.12 1.68 -14.45
C ARG A 39 -10.53 0.33 -14.07
N ARG A 40 -9.26 0.30 -13.66
CA ARG A 40 -8.53 -0.94 -13.41
C ARG A 40 -9.19 -1.79 -12.33
N LEU A 41 -9.54 -1.18 -11.20
CA LEU A 41 -10.15 -1.92 -10.09
C LEU A 41 -11.58 -2.36 -10.42
N ALA A 42 -12.38 -1.52 -11.10
CA ALA A 42 -13.74 -1.88 -11.50
C ALA A 42 -13.79 -3.01 -12.56
N SER A 43 -12.75 -3.14 -13.39
CA SER A 43 -12.61 -4.25 -14.33
C SER A 43 -11.94 -5.49 -13.74
N GLY A 44 -11.39 -5.39 -12.53
CA GLY A 44 -10.59 -6.45 -11.89
C GLY A 44 -11.12 -6.83 -10.52
N LEU A 45 -10.31 -6.61 -9.48
CA LEU A 45 -10.58 -7.07 -8.11
C LEU A 45 -11.91 -6.55 -7.51
N CYS A 46 -12.37 -5.39 -7.95
CA CYS A 46 -13.61 -4.74 -7.51
C CYS A 46 -14.69 -4.77 -8.60
N SER A 47 -14.66 -5.76 -9.50
CA SER A 47 -15.75 -5.98 -10.44
C SER A 47 -17.04 -6.37 -9.70
N PRO A 48 -18.20 -5.78 -10.08
CA PRO A 48 -19.50 -6.24 -9.62
C PRO A 48 -19.74 -7.69 -10.00
N SER A 49 -20.48 -8.44 -9.18
CA SER A 49 -21.01 -9.73 -9.62
C SER A 49 -22.06 -9.51 -10.71
N ASP A 50 -22.04 -10.31 -11.77
CA ASP A 50 -22.90 -10.23 -12.97
C ASP A 50 -24.43 -10.24 -12.72
N SER A 51 -24.88 -10.31 -11.46
CA SER A 51 -26.28 -10.51 -11.07
C SER A 51 -26.87 -9.44 -10.14
N SER A 52 -26.15 -8.37 -9.79
CA SER A 52 -26.67 -7.38 -8.84
C SER A 52 -27.05 -6.05 -9.48
N GLU A 53 -28.28 -5.59 -9.26
CA GLU A 53 -28.66 -4.17 -9.39
C GLU A 53 -27.92 -3.27 -8.36
N SER A 54 -27.14 -3.88 -7.46
CA SER A 54 -26.33 -3.19 -6.46
C SER A 54 -25.19 -2.40 -7.14
N PRO A 55 -24.95 -1.14 -6.75
CA PRO A 55 -23.79 -0.37 -7.20
C PRO A 55 -22.48 -0.80 -6.51
N PHE A 56 -22.49 -1.86 -5.71
CA PHE A 56 -21.35 -2.34 -4.92
C PHE A 56 -20.76 -3.64 -5.49
N PRO A 57 -19.44 -3.86 -5.34
CA PRO A 57 -18.46 -2.94 -4.80
C PRO A 57 -18.26 -1.70 -5.69
N MET A 58 -18.17 -0.53 -5.05
CA MET A 58 -18.01 0.76 -5.73
C MET A 58 -16.55 1.20 -5.65
N VAL A 59 -15.97 1.62 -6.78
CA VAL A 59 -14.62 2.20 -6.84
C VAL A 59 -14.71 3.71 -7.03
N LEU A 60 -14.11 4.46 -6.11
CA LEU A 60 -14.11 5.92 -6.07
C LEU A 60 -12.68 6.44 -5.91
N ALA A 61 -11.91 6.46 -7.01
CA ALA A 61 -10.61 7.10 -6.97
C ALA A 61 -10.75 8.61 -7.13
N VAL A 62 -10.02 9.37 -6.31
CA VAL A 62 -10.04 10.84 -6.26
C VAL A 62 -8.62 11.36 -6.09
N SER A 63 -8.30 12.47 -6.76
CA SER A 63 -7.04 13.17 -6.54
C SER A 63 -7.02 13.93 -5.21
N GLU A 64 -5.85 14.06 -4.59
CA GLU A 64 -5.68 14.89 -3.39
C GLU A 64 -5.80 16.39 -3.72
N ASP A 65 -5.49 16.79 -4.95
CA ASP A 65 -5.54 18.17 -5.49
C ASP A 65 -5.34 19.28 -4.45
N TRP A 66 -4.28 19.11 -3.65
CA TRP A 66 -3.88 19.96 -2.53
C TRP A 66 -2.66 20.79 -2.90
N GLY A 67 -2.42 21.88 -2.17
CA GLY A 67 -1.28 22.76 -2.40
C GLY A 67 0.08 22.06 -2.27
N ALA A 68 1.15 22.81 -2.58
CA ALA A 68 2.51 22.32 -2.51
C ALA A 68 2.83 21.74 -1.11
N GLY A 69 3.20 20.45 -1.07
CA GLY A 69 3.55 19.75 0.18
C GLY A 69 2.55 18.70 0.66
N GLY A 70 1.36 18.66 0.05
CA GLY A 70 0.27 17.70 0.35
C GLY A 70 -0.46 18.01 1.66
N ALA A 71 -1.60 17.35 1.90
CA ALA A 71 -2.46 17.60 3.05
C ALA A 71 -1.96 16.92 4.35
N GLY A 72 -1.01 16.00 4.22
CA GLY A 72 -0.73 15.01 5.27
C GLY A 72 -1.83 13.96 5.31
N ASN A 73 -1.56 12.79 5.92
CA ASN A 73 -2.51 11.68 5.84
C ASN A 73 -3.81 11.92 6.64
N GLY A 74 -3.85 12.88 7.57
CA GLY A 74 -5.03 13.27 8.34
C GLY A 74 -6.02 14.06 7.48
N LEU A 75 -5.63 15.28 7.07
CA LEU A 75 -6.49 16.11 6.21
C LEU A 75 -6.74 15.45 4.85
N GLY A 76 -5.74 14.77 4.29
CA GLY A 76 -5.89 14.04 3.02
C GLY A 76 -6.94 12.94 3.09
N THR A 77 -7.08 12.25 4.23
CA THR A 77 -8.15 11.26 4.44
C THR A 77 -9.53 11.92 4.43
N LEU A 78 -9.71 12.99 5.22
CA LEU A 78 -11.00 13.68 5.34
C LEU A 78 -11.41 14.30 4.00
N TYR A 79 -10.46 14.91 3.30
CA TYR A 79 -10.72 15.53 2.01
C TYR A 79 -11.03 14.51 0.92
N ALA A 80 -10.26 13.43 0.82
CA ALA A 80 -10.53 12.36 -0.13
C ALA A 80 -11.88 11.67 0.14
N PHE A 81 -12.26 11.47 1.41
CA PHE A 81 -13.61 10.99 1.74
C PHE A 81 -14.71 11.97 1.27
N LYS A 82 -14.55 13.28 1.51
CA LYS A 82 -15.49 14.29 1.02
C LYS A 82 -15.65 14.21 -0.50
N LYS A 83 -14.55 14.19 -1.25
CA LYS A 83 -14.56 14.08 -2.72
C LYS A 83 -15.21 12.78 -3.18
N ALA A 84 -14.90 11.65 -2.53
CA ALA A 84 -15.49 10.37 -2.85
C ALA A 84 -17.00 10.35 -2.59
N ASN A 85 -17.47 10.96 -1.51
CA ASN A 85 -18.89 11.11 -1.23
C ASN A 85 -19.60 11.98 -2.28
N ASP A 86 -18.98 13.08 -2.72
CA ASP A 86 -19.51 13.93 -3.79
C ASP A 86 -19.58 13.15 -5.13
N LEU A 87 -18.52 12.41 -5.45
CA LEU A 87 -18.44 11.54 -6.64
C LEU A 87 -19.48 10.41 -6.62
N ALA A 88 -19.70 9.79 -5.45
CA ALA A 88 -20.69 8.72 -5.27
C ALA A 88 -22.12 9.24 -5.50
N LYS A 89 -22.42 10.44 -5.02
CA LYS A 89 -23.70 11.12 -5.25
C LYS A 89 -23.91 11.42 -6.72
N GLU A 90 -22.88 11.97 -7.38
CA GLU A 90 -22.93 12.33 -8.81
C GLU A 90 -23.12 11.11 -9.72
N LYS A 91 -22.30 10.06 -9.53
CA LYS A 91 -22.25 8.92 -10.46
C LYS A 91 -23.24 7.82 -10.15
N PHE A 92 -23.58 7.62 -8.88
CA PHE A 92 -24.36 6.45 -8.43
C PHE A 92 -25.61 6.83 -7.63
N GLY A 93 -25.83 8.12 -7.34
CA GLY A 93 -26.93 8.55 -6.47
C GLY A 93 -26.80 8.06 -5.02
N VAL A 94 -25.58 7.71 -4.57
CA VAL A 94 -25.33 7.14 -3.24
C VAL A 94 -24.73 8.20 -2.31
N ASP A 95 -25.37 8.43 -1.16
CA ASP A 95 -24.82 9.21 -0.06
C ASP A 95 -23.99 8.31 0.88
N LEU A 96 -22.66 8.37 0.79
CA LEU A 96 -21.77 7.56 1.61
C LEU A 96 -21.89 7.88 3.10
N THR A 97 -22.03 9.16 3.44
CA THR A 97 -22.18 9.61 4.83
C THR A 97 -23.43 8.98 5.46
N ALA A 98 -24.56 9.01 4.76
CA ALA A 98 -25.81 8.41 5.23
C ALA A 98 -25.71 6.86 5.33
N LYS A 99 -25.08 6.22 4.34
CA LYS A 99 -24.90 4.75 4.32
C LYS A 99 -23.98 4.26 5.44
N LEU A 100 -22.88 4.97 5.72
CA LEU A 100 -22.01 4.70 6.85
C LEU A 100 -22.70 4.98 8.19
N SER A 101 -23.45 6.08 8.31
CA SER A 101 -24.17 6.41 9.56
C SER A 101 -25.24 5.37 9.91
N SER A 102 -25.87 4.76 8.91
CA SER A 102 -26.83 3.66 9.09
C SER A 102 -26.17 2.28 9.23
N SER A 103 -24.84 2.20 9.23
CA SER A 103 -24.07 0.94 9.25
C SER A 103 -24.46 -0.04 8.14
N SER A 104 -24.89 0.48 6.99
CA SER A 104 -25.35 -0.33 5.84
C SER A 104 -24.27 -0.64 4.82
N ILE A 105 -23.10 0.00 4.93
CA ILE A 105 -21.91 -0.28 4.12
C ILE A 105 -20.65 -0.24 4.98
N SER A 106 -19.59 -0.85 4.47
CA SER A 106 -18.20 -0.68 4.90
C SER A 106 -17.41 0.06 3.82
N ALA A 107 -16.53 0.99 4.22
CA ALA A 107 -15.68 1.72 3.28
C ALA A 107 -14.20 1.57 3.64
N ALA A 108 -13.35 1.48 2.61
CA ALA A 108 -11.90 1.52 2.74
C ALA A 108 -11.32 2.61 1.85
N LEU A 109 -10.33 3.35 2.36
CA LEU A 109 -9.56 4.36 1.66
C LEU A 109 -8.09 3.96 1.61
N PHE A 110 -7.52 4.02 0.42
CA PHE A 110 -6.12 3.66 0.19
C PHE A 110 -5.34 4.91 -0.22
N HIS A 111 -4.35 5.29 0.58
CA HIS A 111 -3.41 6.35 0.21
C HIS A 111 -2.36 5.80 -0.74
N THR A 112 -2.32 6.32 -1.97
CA THR A 112 -1.29 5.98 -2.96
C THR A 112 -0.21 7.06 -3.07
N ALA A 113 -0.45 8.22 -2.45
CA ALA A 113 0.45 9.36 -2.48
C ALA A 113 1.82 9.06 -1.85
N GLY A 114 2.87 9.57 -2.51
CA GLY A 114 4.25 9.45 -2.05
C GLY A 114 5.22 9.19 -3.21
N LYS A 115 6.37 9.87 -3.19
CA LYS A 115 7.34 9.84 -4.31
C LYS A 115 7.97 8.46 -4.61
N GLY A 116 7.86 7.50 -3.69
CA GLY A 116 8.45 6.17 -3.83
C GLY A 116 9.99 6.17 -3.95
N THR A 117 10.68 7.15 -3.36
CA THR A 117 12.12 7.38 -3.61
C THR A 117 13.00 6.15 -3.34
N ARG A 118 12.73 5.39 -2.27
CA ARG A 118 13.48 4.16 -1.93
C ARG A 118 13.16 2.95 -2.82
N LEU A 119 12.09 3.03 -3.61
CA LEU A 119 11.69 2.03 -4.61
C LEU A 119 12.14 2.42 -6.04
N ALA A 120 12.72 3.61 -6.21
CA ALA A 120 13.20 4.08 -7.50
C ALA A 120 14.21 3.08 -8.13
N PRO A 121 14.14 2.82 -9.45
CA PRO A 121 13.36 3.58 -10.44
C PRO A 121 11.95 3.02 -10.76
N LEU A 122 11.48 1.96 -10.09
CA LEU A 122 10.22 1.28 -10.45
C LEU A 122 8.97 2.20 -10.49
N PRO A 123 8.75 3.12 -9.52
CA PRO A 123 7.57 4.00 -9.56
C PRO A 123 7.54 4.92 -10.78
N ALA A 124 8.70 5.32 -11.31
CA ALA A 124 8.74 6.17 -12.50
C ALA A 124 8.29 5.41 -13.76
N SER A 125 8.49 4.10 -13.81
CA SER A 125 7.96 3.23 -14.88
C SER A 125 6.45 3.14 -14.90
N GLU A 126 5.83 3.37 -13.74
CA GLU A 126 4.38 3.44 -13.57
C GLU A 126 3.92 4.89 -13.40
N ASN A 127 4.63 5.85 -14.02
CA ASN A 127 4.27 7.26 -14.07
C ASN A 127 4.01 7.88 -12.68
N ASN A 128 4.92 7.61 -11.75
CA ASN A 128 4.89 8.00 -10.33
C ASN A 128 3.77 7.36 -9.51
N ASN A 129 3.07 6.37 -10.04
CA ASN A 129 2.07 5.60 -9.30
C ASN A 129 2.76 4.48 -8.54
N LYS A 130 3.34 4.81 -7.37
CA LYS A 130 4.12 3.86 -6.55
C LYS A 130 3.42 2.51 -6.31
N PRO A 131 2.14 2.44 -5.90
CA PRO A 131 1.51 1.16 -5.63
C PRO A 131 0.99 0.45 -6.90
N ALA A 132 1.13 1.06 -8.10
CA ALA A 132 0.94 0.36 -9.37
C ALA A 132 2.15 -0.49 -9.79
N VAL A 133 3.27 -0.44 -9.06
CA VAL A 133 4.38 -1.37 -9.28
C VAL A 133 3.85 -2.80 -9.21
N ARG A 134 4.19 -3.59 -10.21
CA ARG A 134 3.65 -4.91 -10.47
C ARG A 134 4.42 -5.99 -9.71
N LEU A 135 3.67 -6.90 -9.13
CA LEU A 135 4.15 -8.15 -8.56
C LEU A 135 4.11 -9.25 -9.65
N PRO A 136 4.86 -10.35 -9.49
CA PRO A 136 5.00 -11.34 -10.56
C PRO A 136 3.76 -12.18 -10.85
N ALA A 137 2.91 -12.44 -9.85
CA ALA A 137 1.69 -13.19 -10.07
C ALA A 137 0.72 -12.39 -10.95
N THR A 138 -0.18 -13.08 -11.66
CA THR A 138 -1.13 -12.44 -12.56
C THR A 138 -2.57 -12.60 -12.08
N ILE A 139 -3.39 -11.61 -12.39
CA ILE A 139 -4.84 -11.57 -12.12
C ILE A 139 -5.58 -11.24 -13.42
N ASP A 140 -6.86 -11.60 -13.47
CA ASP A 140 -7.76 -11.18 -14.52
C ASP A 140 -8.19 -9.71 -14.28
N VAL A 141 -7.95 -8.86 -15.27
CA VAL A 141 -8.52 -7.51 -15.35
C VAL A 141 -9.17 -7.37 -16.73
N GLY A 142 -10.51 -7.34 -16.76
CA GLY A 142 -11.27 -7.16 -18.00
C GLY A 142 -11.10 -8.29 -19.02
N GLY A 143 -10.83 -9.52 -18.58
CA GLY A 143 -10.60 -10.70 -19.40
C GLY A 143 -9.13 -10.91 -19.81
N GLU A 144 -8.21 -10.05 -19.35
CA GLU A 144 -6.77 -10.18 -19.63
C GLU A 144 -5.98 -10.54 -18.36
N MET A 145 -5.13 -11.56 -18.46
CA MET A 145 -4.22 -11.95 -17.38
C MET A 145 -3.01 -11.03 -17.33
N VAL A 146 -3.05 -10.05 -16.42
CA VAL A 146 -1.99 -9.05 -16.23
C VAL A 146 -1.32 -9.20 -14.85
N PRO A 147 -0.07 -8.76 -14.67
CA PRO A 147 0.57 -8.75 -13.36
C PRO A 147 -0.27 -7.98 -12.33
N ILE A 148 -0.47 -8.57 -11.15
CA ILE A 148 -1.13 -7.91 -10.02
C ILE A 148 -0.25 -6.75 -9.54
N THR A 149 -0.86 -5.62 -9.21
CA THR A 149 -0.17 -4.48 -8.61
C THR A 149 -0.06 -4.61 -7.10
N VAL A 150 0.86 -3.87 -6.47
CA VAL A 150 0.93 -3.81 -5.01
C VAL A 150 -0.40 -3.32 -4.42
N LEU A 151 -1.04 -2.30 -5.03
CA LEU A 151 -2.33 -1.80 -4.54
C LEU A 151 -3.41 -2.88 -4.54
N GLU A 152 -3.53 -3.66 -5.61
CA GLU A 152 -4.50 -4.76 -5.71
C GLU A 152 -4.25 -5.83 -4.65
N ALA A 153 -2.99 -6.17 -4.36
CA ALA A 153 -2.65 -7.06 -3.26
C ALA A 153 -3.08 -6.50 -1.89
N VAL A 154 -2.91 -5.19 -1.67
CA VAL A 154 -3.34 -4.51 -0.43
C VAL A 154 -4.87 -4.44 -0.33
N ILE A 155 -5.59 -4.17 -1.41
CA ILE A 155 -7.07 -4.18 -1.40
C ILE A 155 -7.55 -5.60 -1.10
N LYS A 156 -6.96 -6.61 -1.74
CA LYS A 156 -7.29 -8.03 -1.56
C LYS A 156 -7.15 -8.45 -0.10
N GLN A 157 -6.00 -8.20 0.53
CA GLN A 157 -5.78 -8.66 1.91
C GLN A 157 -6.70 -7.96 2.92
N THR A 158 -7.01 -6.69 2.70
CA THR A 158 -7.70 -5.86 3.70
C THR A 158 -9.20 -6.10 3.66
N GLY A 159 -9.73 -6.62 2.55
CA GLY A 159 -11.14 -7.00 2.39
C GLY A 159 -11.64 -7.96 3.49
N VAL A 160 -10.76 -8.78 4.07
CA VAL A 160 -11.09 -9.68 5.19
C VAL A 160 -11.63 -8.98 6.44
N TYR A 161 -11.38 -7.67 6.59
CA TYR A 161 -11.88 -6.86 7.69
C TYR A 161 -13.24 -6.20 7.41
N ALA A 162 -13.69 -6.16 6.15
CA ALA A 162 -14.92 -5.46 5.77
C ALA A 162 -16.15 -5.85 6.63
N PRO A 163 -16.40 -7.13 6.98
CA PRO A 163 -17.54 -7.50 7.82
C PRO A 163 -17.53 -6.85 9.22
N SER A 164 -16.35 -6.59 9.79
CA SER A 164 -16.17 -5.93 11.09
C SER A 164 -16.24 -4.40 11.00
N ARG A 165 -16.37 -3.85 9.79
CA ARG A 165 -16.18 -2.42 9.50
C ARG A 165 -17.43 -1.77 8.91
N MET A 166 -18.59 -2.40 9.04
CA MET A 166 -19.88 -1.77 8.73
C MET A 166 -20.04 -0.46 9.52
N GLY A 167 -20.38 0.61 8.81
CA GLY A 167 -20.50 1.96 9.36
C GLY A 167 -19.18 2.67 9.65
N ARG A 168 -18.07 2.20 9.07
CA ARG A 168 -16.73 2.76 9.28
C ARG A 168 -16.00 3.05 7.98
N LEU A 169 -15.12 4.05 8.03
CA LEU A 169 -14.08 4.27 7.04
C LEU A 169 -12.78 3.66 7.57
N SER A 170 -12.25 2.66 6.88
CA SER A 170 -10.92 2.09 7.13
C SER A 170 -9.91 2.75 6.21
N VAL A 171 -8.68 2.98 6.67
CA VAL A 171 -7.64 3.69 5.94
C VAL A 171 -6.37 2.86 5.94
N PHE A 172 -5.80 2.64 4.75
CA PHE A 172 -4.66 1.76 4.51
C PHE A 172 -3.59 2.44 3.64
N TRP A 173 -2.35 2.02 3.83
CA TRP A 173 -1.24 2.37 2.94
C TRP A 173 -1.23 1.45 1.71
N GLY A 174 -1.12 2.02 0.52
CA GLY A 174 -1.18 1.26 -0.73
C GLY A 174 0.01 0.33 -1.02
N ASP A 175 1.02 0.23 -0.13
CA ASP A 175 2.28 -0.46 -0.40
C ASP A 175 2.68 -1.56 0.61
N GLN A 176 1.79 -1.92 1.55
CA GLN A 176 2.10 -2.87 2.62
C GLN A 176 1.18 -4.09 2.60
N VAL A 177 1.74 -5.26 2.28
CA VAL A 177 1.00 -6.51 2.33
C VAL A 177 1.24 -7.22 3.66
N PHE A 178 0.20 -7.61 4.40
CA PHE A 178 0.25 -8.40 5.61
C PHE A 178 -0.87 -9.45 5.67
N ILE A 179 -0.58 -10.60 6.27
CA ILE A 179 -1.55 -11.68 6.52
C ILE A 179 -1.77 -11.79 8.03
N PRO A 180 -2.99 -11.55 8.54
CA PRO A 180 -3.23 -11.57 9.97
C PRO A 180 -3.18 -12.97 10.55
N SER A 181 -2.64 -13.09 11.77
CA SER A 181 -2.70 -14.29 12.61
C SER A 181 -3.74 -14.17 13.73
N ALA A 182 -4.25 -12.96 13.97
CA ALA A 182 -5.40 -12.70 14.86
C ALA A 182 -6.73 -12.68 14.08
N PRO A 183 -7.88 -12.96 14.72
CA PRO A 183 -9.19 -12.93 14.06
C PRO A 183 -9.51 -11.57 13.42
N THR A 184 -10.10 -11.61 12.22
CA THR A 184 -10.46 -10.41 11.45
C THR A 184 -11.93 -10.03 11.60
N THR A 185 -12.76 -10.95 12.09
CA THR A 185 -14.17 -10.75 12.45
C THR A 185 -14.30 -10.41 13.93
N TYR A 186 -14.78 -9.21 14.24
CA TYR A 186 -15.00 -8.71 15.60
C TYR A 186 -15.98 -7.53 15.59
N SER A 187 -16.47 -7.15 16.77
CA SER A 187 -17.25 -5.93 16.95
C SER A 187 -16.33 -4.80 17.43
N PRO A 188 -16.20 -3.69 16.69
CA PRO A 188 -15.42 -2.54 17.14
C PRO A 188 -15.90 -2.02 18.49
N SER A 189 -14.97 -1.75 19.40
CA SER A 189 -15.25 -1.20 20.73
C SER A 189 -14.90 0.29 20.85
N HIS A 190 -14.14 0.84 19.89
CA HIS A 190 -13.72 2.24 19.89
C HIS A 190 -14.05 2.96 18.57
N HIS A 191 -14.23 4.28 18.67
CA HIS A 191 -14.53 5.14 17.54
C HIS A 191 -13.36 5.28 16.57
N VAL A 192 -12.13 5.10 17.06
CA VAL A 192 -10.90 4.98 16.29
C VAL A 192 -10.22 3.69 16.73
N ASP A 193 -9.84 2.84 15.79
CA ASP A 193 -8.93 1.73 16.07
C ASP A 193 -7.74 1.78 15.11
N ILE A 194 -6.55 1.52 15.62
CA ILE A 194 -5.33 1.40 14.82
C ILE A 194 -4.84 -0.04 14.76
N MET A 195 -4.45 -0.49 13.57
CA MET A 195 -3.94 -1.83 13.35
C MET A 195 -2.49 -1.91 13.80
N CYS A 196 -2.19 -2.91 14.61
CA CYS A 196 -0.87 -3.13 15.20
C CYS A 196 -0.63 -4.62 15.42
N THR A 197 0.62 -5.01 15.65
CA THR A 197 0.91 -6.32 16.22
C THR A 197 1.07 -6.14 17.73
N LEU A 198 0.28 -6.84 18.54
CA LEU A 198 0.33 -6.69 19.99
C LEU A 198 1.07 -7.86 20.65
N GLY A 199 1.98 -7.52 21.56
CA GLY A 199 2.67 -8.42 22.47
C GLY A 199 2.73 -7.85 23.88
N LYS A 200 3.45 -8.50 24.78
CA LYS A 200 3.72 -7.94 26.11
C LYS A 200 4.71 -6.78 26.02
N MET A 201 4.71 -5.87 26.99
CA MET A 201 5.78 -4.89 27.15
C MET A 201 7.13 -5.60 27.29
N VAL A 202 8.08 -5.19 26.45
CA VAL A 202 9.43 -5.77 26.39
C VAL A 202 10.42 -4.83 27.07
N GLY A 203 11.57 -5.36 27.51
CA GLY A 203 12.66 -4.53 28.03
C GLY A 203 13.40 -3.76 26.93
N GLU A 204 14.25 -2.82 27.32
CA GLU A 204 15.00 -1.93 26.41
C GLU A 204 15.83 -2.68 25.34
N ALA A 205 16.51 -3.77 25.72
CA ALA A 205 17.31 -4.55 24.78
C ALA A 205 16.45 -5.17 23.66
N GLU A 206 15.32 -5.78 24.03
CA GLU A 206 14.39 -6.39 23.09
C GLU A 206 13.63 -5.34 22.27
N TRP A 207 13.34 -4.16 22.85
CA TRP A 207 12.77 -3.01 22.12
C TRP A 207 13.63 -2.61 20.92
N LYS A 208 14.95 -2.50 21.16
CA LYS A 208 15.93 -2.16 20.14
C LYS A 208 16.15 -3.28 19.13
N GLU A 209 16.19 -4.53 19.59
CA GLU A 209 16.30 -5.71 18.73
C GLU A 209 15.13 -5.81 17.74
N LYS A 210 13.91 -5.61 18.25
CA LYS A 210 12.68 -5.56 17.44
C LYS A 210 12.55 -4.26 16.62
N GLY A 211 13.41 -3.28 16.89
CA GLY A 211 13.43 -1.99 16.20
C GLY A 211 12.15 -1.17 16.43
N LEU A 212 11.50 -1.30 17.59
CA LEU A 212 10.24 -0.61 17.89
C LEU A 212 10.38 0.91 17.83
N GLU A 213 11.57 1.44 18.11
CA GLU A 213 11.93 2.86 17.94
C GLU A 213 11.87 3.38 16.49
N LYS A 214 11.78 2.49 15.49
CA LYS A 214 11.68 2.86 14.07
C LYS A 214 10.23 3.03 13.61
N TYR A 215 9.27 2.67 14.45
CA TYR A 215 7.84 2.67 14.15
C TYR A 215 7.05 3.53 15.15
N GLY A 216 5.82 3.86 14.80
CA GLY A 216 4.82 4.22 15.81
C GLY A 216 4.50 2.99 16.65
N VAL A 217 4.31 3.17 17.95
CA VAL A 217 4.00 2.09 18.90
C VAL A 217 2.64 2.35 19.53
N ILE A 218 1.82 1.30 19.56
CA ILE A 218 0.51 1.28 20.18
C ILE A 218 0.61 0.51 21.49
N ALA A 219 0.11 1.12 22.57
CA ALA A 219 -0.01 0.48 23.86
C ALA A 219 -1.47 0.42 24.27
N VAL A 220 -1.89 -0.69 24.85
CA VAL A 220 -3.26 -0.95 25.32
C VAL A 220 -3.24 -1.11 26.82
N GLY A 221 -4.03 -0.30 27.52
CA GLY A 221 -4.25 -0.40 28.95
C GLY A 221 -5.23 -1.51 29.32
N SER A 222 -5.28 -1.85 30.61
CA SER A 222 -6.21 -2.81 31.22
C SER A 222 -7.69 -2.43 31.08
N ASP A 223 -7.99 -1.16 30.82
CA ASP A 223 -9.34 -0.67 30.50
C ASP A 223 -9.71 -0.82 29.01
N GLY A 224 -8.80 -1.36 28.20
CA GLY A 224 -8.94 -1.56 26.76
C GLY A 224 -8.72 -0.30 25.92
N ASN A 225 -8.48 0.87 26.52
CA ASN A 225 -8.09 2.06 25.77
C ASN A 225 -6.64 1.95 25.31
N ALA A 226 -6.36 2.56 24.16
CA ALA A 226 -5.03 2.61 23.61
C ALA A 226 -4.44 4.02 23.63
N ALA A 227 -3.12 4.09 23.57
CA ALA A 227 -2.38 5.31 23.26
C ALA A 227 -1.31 5.01 22.21
N GLN A 228 -0.87 6.06 21.53
CA GLN A 228 0.17 5.98 20.51
C GLN A 228 1.34 6.89 20.85
N VAL A 229 2.56 6.37 20.63
CA VAL A 229 3.81 7.14 20.65
C VAL A 229 4.58 6.91 19.35
N GLU A 230 5.16 7.97 18.77
CA GLU A 230 5.74 7.92 17.43
C GLU A 230 7.27 7.89 17.48
N LYS A 231 7.89 6.74 17.15
CA LYS A 231 9.34 6.56 16.94
C LYS A 231 10.20 7.01 18.11
N VAL A 232 9.91 6.44 19.27
CA VAL A 232 10.57 6.76 20.55
C VAL A 232 11.38 5.56 21.07
N ASP A 233 12.40 5.85 21.86
CA ASP A 233 13.11 4.82 22.62
C ASP A 233 12.23 4.23 23.75
N HIS A 234 12.68 3.12 24.33
CA HIS A 234 11.94 2.41 25.38
C HIS A 234 11.68 3.29 26.62
N GLY A 235 12.66 4.09 27.05
CA GLY A 235 12.51 4.93 28.25
C GLY A 235 11.46 6.03 28.06
N THR A 236 11.47 6.65 26.89
CA THR A 236 10.49 7.66 26.46
C THR A 236 9.10 7.05 26.34
N ALA A 237 8.97 5.87 25.74
CA ALA A 237 7.69 5.14 25.67
C ALA A 237 7.13 4.87 27.08
N ILE A 238 7.96 4.34 27.99
CA ILE A 238 7.54 4.10 29.38
C ILE A 238 7.14 5.40 30.09
N LYS A 239 7.83 6.53 29.86
CA LYS A 239 7.44 7.83 30.43
C LYS A 239 6.05 8.24 29.98
N MET A 240 5.83 8.27 28.66
CA MET A 240 4.65 8.85 28.03
C MET A 240 3.40 7.98 28.19
N LEU A 241 3.56 6.66 28.31
CA LEU A 241 2.45 5.72 28.43
C LEU A 241 1.95 5.54 29.88
N LYS A 242 2.52 6.26 30.86
CA LYS A 242 2.08 6.21 32.27
C LYS A 242 0.64 6.65 32.48
N SER A 243 0.08 7.42 31.56
CA SER A 243 -1.31 7.87 31.61
C SER A 243 -2.31 6.75 31.30
N LEU A 244 -1.88 5.64 30.68
CA LEU A 244 -2.72 4.46 30.48
C LEU A 244 -2.84 3.66 31.77
N ALA A 245 -4.04 3.12 32.03
CA ALA A 245 -4.28 2.20 33.13
C ALA A 245 -3.50 0.91 32.87
N ASP A 246 -2.37 0.69 33.56
CA ASP A 246 -1.49 -0.50 33.48
C ASP A 246 -1.36 -1.10 32.07
N VAL A 247 -0.30 -0.73 31.35
CA VAL A 247 -0.05 -1.21 29.97
C VAL A 247 0.04 -2.74 29.92
N GLU A 248 -0.97 -3.39 29.34
CA GLU A 248 -1.03 -4.84 29.21
C GLU A 248 -0.33 -5.33 27.94
N LYS A 249 -0.53 -4.59 26.85
CA LYS A 249 -0.03 -4.96 25.53
C LYS A 249 0.61 -3.77 24.82
N VAL A 250 1.63 -4.05 24.03
CA VAL A 250 2.34 -3.08 23.20
C VAL A 250 2.78 -3.69 21.88
N GLY A 251 2.89 -2.87 20.84
CA GLY A 251 3.70 -3.23 19.69
C GLY A 251 3.58 -2.27 18.52
N PRO A 252 4.23 -2.57 17.40
CA PRO A 252 4.38 -1.64 16.29
C PRO A 252 3.04 -1.44 15.57
N SER A 253 2.77 -0.17 15.28
CA SER A 253 1.68 0.29 14.44
C SER A 253 1.97 -0.06 12.97
N LEU A 254 0.94 -0.53 12.27
CA LEU A 254 0.95 -0.64 10.80
C LEU A 254 0.56 0.70 10.15
N GLY A 255 0.21 1.72 10.94
CA GLY A 255 -0.26 3.03 10.48
C GLY A 255 -1.62 3.00 9.76
N SER A 256 -2.23 1.83 9.61
CA SER A 256 -3.59 1.65 9.09
C SER A 256 -4.58 1.75 10.23
N PHE A 257 -5.68 2.48 10.03
CA PHE A 257 -6.66 2.76 11.09
C PHE A 257 -8.08 2.69 10.55
N SER A 258 -9.06 2.72 11.44
CA SER A 258 -10.46 2.82 11.07
C SER A 258 -11.19 3.76 12.00
N VAL A 259 -12.04 4.61 11.43
CA VAL A 259 -12.90 5.54 12.17
C VAL A 259 -14.37 5.21 11.95
N SER A 260 -15.16 5.27 13.03
CA SER A 260 -16.62 5.22 12.95
C SER A 260 -17.18 6.41 12.14
N SER A 261 -18.38 6.25 11.58
CA SER A 261 -19.11 7.33 10.91
C SER A 261 -19.24 8.60 11.76
N ALA A 262 -19.53 8.45 13.06
CA ALA A 262 -19.63 9.57 14.00
C ALA A 262 -18.29 10.33 14.15
N MET A 263 -17.19 9.62 14.32
CA MET A 263 -15.85 10.24 14.43
C MET A 263 -15.42 10.88 13.11
N LEU A 264 -15.68 10.23 11.98
CA LEU A 264 -15.38 10.77 10.66
C LEU A 264 -16.13 12.09 10.40
N ALA A 265 -17.43 12.13 10.71
CA ALA A 265 -18.24 13.33 10.59
C ALA A 265 -17.71 14.44 11.51
N ALA A 266 -17.44 14.13 12.78
CA ALA A 266 -16.93 15.09 13.74
C ALA A 266 -15.57 15.68 13.31
N LEU A 267 -14.62 14.86 12.87
CA LEU A 267 -13.32 15.32 12.37
C LEU A 267 -13.47 16.16 11.10
N THR A 268 -14.34 15.76 10.17
CA THR A 268 -14.62 16.53 8.95
C THR A 268 -15.18 17.92 9.28
N THR A 269 -16.03 18.01 10.32
CA THR A 269 -16.53 19.31 10.81
C THR A 269 -15.45 20.12 11.50
N GLU A 270 -14.66 19.51 12.39
CA GLU A 270 -13.59 20.19 13.14
C GLU A 270 -12.54 20.84 12.22
N PHE A 271 -12.22 20.17 11.11
CA PHE A 271 -11.21 20.61 10.14
C PHE A 271 -11.81 21.15 8.85
N SER A 272 -13.09 21.55 8.85
CA SER A 272 -13.77 21.96 7.61
C SER A 272 -13.10 23.18 6.96
N SER A 273 -12.58 24.13 7.77
CA SER A 273 -11.91 25.32 7.26
C SER A 273 -10.63 24.97 6.49
N GLU A 274 -9.80 24.06 7.04
CA GLU A 274 -8.60 23.56 6.38
C GLU A 274 -8.93 22.79 5.10
N ILE A 275 -9.99 21.98 5.13
CA ILE A 275 -10.46 21.19 3.98
C ILE A 275 -10.98 22.10 2.86
N GLU A 276 -11.81 23.10 3.19
CA GLU A 276 -12.39 24.04 2.22
C GLU A 276 -11.33 24.95 1.59
N SER A 277 -10.37 25.41 2.40
CA SER A 277 -9.26 26.25 1.94
C SER A 277 -8.10 25.47 1.31
N LYS A 278 -8.12 24.13 1.42
CA LYS A 278 -7.02 23.23 1.01
C LYS A 278 -5.68 23.65 1.59
N ALA A 279 -5.68 24.01 2.87
CA ALA A 279 -4.54 24.58 3.56
C ALA A 279 -4.14 23.78 4.80
N GLY A 280 -2.85 23.83 5.13
CA GLY A 280 -2.27 23.07 6.23
C GLY A 280 -1.79 21.69 5.81
N LYS A 281 -1.15 21.03 6.77
CA LYS A 281 -0.59 19.68 6.62
C LYS A 281 -0.65 18.98 7.97
N LEU A 282 -1.61 18.07 8.13
CA LEU A 282 -1.79 17.32 9.37
C LEU A 282 -1.78 15.82 9.08
N ASP A 283 -0.85 15.13 9.73
CA ASP A 283 -0.83 13.68 9.83
C ASP A 283 -1.64 13.19 11.04
N THR A 284 -2.35 12.08 10.85
CA THR A 284 -3.22 11.40 11.81
C THR A 284 -2.54 11.15 13.15
N ASP A 285 -1.36 10.54 13.16
CA ASP A 285 -0.67 10.13 14.38
C ASP A 285 -0.34 11.34 15.28
N PRO A 286 0.55 12.28 14.87
CA PRO A 286 0.90 13.41 15.71
C PRO A 286 -0.22 14.45 15.86
N HIS A 287 -1.14 14.60 14.92
CA HIS A 287 -2.11 15.70 14.99
C HIS A 287 -3.51 15.28 15.43
N LEU A 288 -3.89 14.01 15.32
CA LEU A 288 -5.22 13.54 15.74
C LEU A 288 -5.12 12.62 16.95
N TRP A 289 -4.36 11.52 16.86
CA TRP A 289 -4.37 10.45 17.87
C TRP A 289 -3.59 10.81 19.14
N MET A 290 -2.35 11.25 18.97
CA MET A 290 -1.47 11.59 20.08
C MET A 290 -2.03 12.69 20.99
N PRO A 291 -2.53 13.84 20.48
CA PRO A 291 -3.08 14.86 21.35
C PRO A 291 -4.41 14.46 21.99
N MET A 292 -5.06 13.36 21.56
CA MET A 292 -6.22 12.79 22.24
C MET A 292 -5.87 11.73 23.28
N THR A 293 -4.65 11.17 23.26
CA THR A 293 -4.25 10.01 24.08
C THR A 293 -3.11 10.30 25.07
N LEU A 294 -2.28 11.30 24.79
CA LEU A 294 -1.16 11.71 25.65
C LEU A 294 -1.54 12.89 26.56
N SER A 295 -0.68 13.15 27.56
CA SER A 295 -0.74 14.38 28.35
C SER A 295 -0.22 15.58 27.53
N ASN A 296 -0.55 16.80 27.96
CA ASN A 296 -0.04 18.02 27.32
C ASN A 296 1.49 18.06 27.34
N GLU A 297 2.10 17.75 28.50
CA GLU A 297 3.56 17.75 28.67
C GLU A 297 4.23 16.77 27.69
N ASP A 298 3.77 15.53 27.66
CA ASP A 298 4.36 14.48 26.79
C ASP A 298 4.15 14.78 25.31
N TYR A 299 2.99 15.32 24.94
CA TYR A 299 2.70 15.72 23.56
C TYR A 299 3.62 16.85 23.10
N VAL A 300 3.75 17.91 23.91
CA VAL A 300 4.60 19.06 23.62
C VAL A 300 6.07 18.63 23.53
N ASP A 301 6.56 17.84 24.49
CA ASP A 301 7.92 17.30 24.49
C ASP A 301 8.24 16.58 23.17
N LEU A 302 7.32 15.72 22.71
CA LEU A 302 7.51 14.95 21.49
C LEU A 302 7.45 15.81 20.23
N MET A 303 6.53 16.79 20.17
CA MET A 303 6.41 17.69 19.04
C MET A 303 7.62 18.64 18.92
N SER A 304 8.21 19.06 20.04
CA SER A 304 9.46 19.82 20.05
C SER A 304 10.64 19.02 19.49
N GLN A 305 10.72 17.70 19.76
CA GLN A 305 11.74 16.84 19.12
C GLN A 305 11.57 16.74 17.59
N LYS A 306 10.37 16.99 17.08
CA LYS A 306 10.05 17.07 15.64
C LYS A 306 10.23 18.48 15.06
N GLY A 307 10.73 19.43 15.86
CA GLY A 307 10.97 20.81 15.45
C GLY A 307 9.70 21.68 15.37
N VAL A 308 8.64 21.30 16.09
CA VAL A 308 7.42 22.11 16.19
C VAL A 308 7.52 23.01 17.42
N GLU A 309 7.23 24.30 17.22
CA GLU A 309 7.23 25.30 18.28
C GLU A 309 6.27 24.90 19.43
N GLU A 310 6.71 25.15 20.67
CA GLU A 310 5.98 24.77 21.88
C GLU A 310 4.57 25.38 21.90
N ALA A 311 4.45 26.69 21.61
CA ALA A 311 3.17 27.39 21.60
C ALA A 311 2.18 26.81 20.56
N VAL A 312 2.69 26.35 19.41
CA VAL A 312 1.88 25.70 18.37
C VAL A 312 1.38 24.35 18.87
N SER A 313 2.26 23.59 19.53
CA SER A 313 1.92 22.28 20.11
C SER A 313 0.86 22.42 21.21
N ILE A 314 1.02 23.36 22.14
CA ILE A 314 0.04 23.63 23.21
C ILE A 314 -1.33 24.02 22.62
N ALA A 315 -1.34 24.93 21.64
CA ALA A 315 -2.59 25.38 21.02
C ALA A 315 -3.31 24.22 20.30
N HIS A 316 -2.56 23.38 19.58
CA HIS A 316 -3.12 22.23 18.89
C HIS A 316 -3.64 21.16 19.85
N TYR A 317 -2.90 20.87 20.94
CA TYR A 317 -3.35 19.97 21.99
C TYR A 317 -4.68 20.45 22.60
N ALA A 318 -4.78 21.73 22.95
CA ALA A 318 -5.99 22.31 23.52
C ALA A 318 -7.20 22.20 22.57
N ARG A 319 -7.00 22.42 21.26
CA ARG A 319 -8.04 22.22 20.22
C ARG A 319 -8.54 20.78 20.24
N MET A 320 -7.62 19.82 20.19
CA MET A 320 -7.97 18.39 20.13
C MET A 320 -8.60 17.85 21.41
N GLN A 321 -8.23 18.36 22.58
CA GLN A 321 -8.89 18.02 23.84
C GLN A 321 -10.33 18.56 23.88
N LYS A 322 -10.55 19.82 23.48
CA LYS A 322 -11.90 20.39 23.38
C LYS A 322 -12.77 19.59 22.40
N PHE A 323 -12.20 19.20 21.26
CA PHE A 323 -12.85 18.31 20.30
C PHE A 323 -13.25 16.98 20.94
N LYS A 324 -12.30 16.30 21.61
CA LYS A 324 -12.53 15.01 22.28
C LYS A 324 -13.62 15.10 23.34
N GLU A 325 -13.59 16.12 24.20
CA GLU A 325 -14.59 16.35 25.24
C GLU A 325 -15.99 16.52 24.65
N SER A 326 -16.11 17.34 23.60
CA SER A 326 -17.37 17.59 22.89
C SER A 326 -17.91 16.33 22.21
N PHE A 327 -17.02 15.54 21.60
CA PHE A 327 -17.36 14.30 20.94
C PHE A 327 -17.87 13.24 21.93
N VAL A 328 -17.14 13.01 23.04
CA VAL A 328 -17.51 12.03 24.07
C VAL A 328 -18.79 12.41 24.79
N ALA A 329 -19.08 13.70 24.95
CA ALA A 329 -20.35 14.15 25.54
C ALA A 329 -21.59 13.63 24.79
N THR A 330 -21.47 13.40 23.48
CA THR A 330 -22.55 12.95 22.59
C THR A 330 -22.40 11.50 22.12
N ASN A 331 -21.22 10.89 22.26
CA ASN A 331 -20.90 9.54 21.78
C ASN A 331 -20.29 8.68 22.90
N LYS A 332 -21.14 8.19 23.83
CA LYS A 332 -20.70 7.49 25.06
C LYS A 332 -20.65 5.96 24.95
N THR A 333 -21.09 5.40 23.82
CA THR A 333 -21.30 3.94 23.66
C THR A 333 -20.02 3.18 23.35
N MET A 334 -18.96 3.86 22.93
CA MET A 334 -17.68 3.28 22.55
C MET A 334 -16.54 4.09 23.18
N GLY A 335 -15.38 3.45 23.35
CA GLY A 335 -14.16 4.19 23.68
C GLY A 335 -13.74 5.10 22.52
N VAL A 336 -12.83 6.04 22.77
CA VAL A 336 -12.37 6.96 21.70
C VAL A 336 -11.32 6.29 20.82
N PHE A 337 -10.26 5.75 21.42
CA PHE A 337 -9.10 5.22 20.72
C PHE A 337 -8.73 3.83 21.24
N GLY A 338 -8.75 2.85 20.34
CA GLY A 338 -8.46 1.44 20.60
C GLY A 338 -7.44 0.87 19.62
N ALA A 339 -7.21 -0.43 19.72
CA ALA A 339 -6.25 -1.16 18.91
C ALA A 339 -6.89 -2.40 18.28
N VAL A 340 -6.47 -2.72 17.06
CA VAL A 340 -6.79 -3.98 16.39
C VAL A 340 -5.50 -4.75 16.22
N ASP A 341 -5.39 -5.85 16.97
CA ASP A 341 -4.27 -6.76 16.85
C ASP A 341 -4.40 -7.56 15.54
N VAL A 342 -3.39 -7.47 14.67
CA VAL A 342 -3.27 -8.33 13.49
C VAL A 342 -2.57 -9.66 13.82
N GLY A 343 -2.09 -9.78 15.05
CA GLY A 343 -1.43 -10.94 15.62
C GLY A 343 0.09 -10.93 15.39
N ARG A 344 0.84 -11.31 16.43
CA ARG A 344 2.32 -11.29 16.45
C ARG A 344 2.98 -12.15 15.37
N ASP A 345 2.27 -13.17 14.88
CA ASP A 345 2.77 -14.14 13.89
C ASP A 345 2.32 -13.75 12.47
N ALA A 346 1.83 -12.52 12.28
CA ALA A 346 1.41 -12.02 10.98
C ALA A 346 2.58 -11.98 9.99
N CYS A 347 2.33 -12.39 8.74
CA CYS A 347 3.26 -12.12 7.66
C CYS A 347 3.25 -10.62 7.35
N TRP A 348 4.40 -10.04 7.02
CA TRP A 348 4.51 -8.65 6.57
C TRP A 348 5.52 -8.53 5.42
N TRP A 349 4.98 -8.27 4.23
CA TRP A 349 5.73 -8.09 2.99
C TRP A 349 5.61 -6.62 2.53
N ASP A 350 6.57 -5.80 2.96
CA ASP A 350 6.71 -4.39 2.57
C ASP A 350 7.33 -4.27 1.18
N TYR A 351 6.67 -3.55 0.26
CA TYR A 351 7.13 -3.30 -1.11
C TYR A 351 7.63 -1.87 -1.34
N GLY A 352 7.79 -1.05 -0.29
CA GLY A 352 8.20 0.35 -0.36
C GLY A 352 9.69 0.60 -0.61
N GLN A 353 10.51 -0.44 -0.79
CA GLN A 353 11.96 -0.35 -1.05
C GLN A 353 12.39 -1.36 -2.13
N LEU A 354 13.32 -0.97 -3.00
CA LEU A 354 13.78 -1.81 -4.12
C LEU A 354 14.33 -3.18 -3.66
N LYS A 355 15.15 -3.19 -2.60
CA LYS A 355 15.68 -4.43 -2.00
C LYS A 355 14.58 -5.35 -1.46
N LEU A 356 13.50 -4.77 -0.90
CA LEU A 356 12.40 -5.53 -0.33
C LEU A 356 11.49 -6.06 -1.45
N TYR A 357 11.27 -5.27 -2.51
CA TYR A 357 10.62 -5.73 -3.73
C TYR A 357 11.32 -6.97 -4.30
N SER A 358 12.65 -6.91 -4.49
CA SER A 358 13.42 -8.06 -4.99
C SER A 358 13.30 -9.28 -4.07
N ARG A 359 13.56 -9.09 -2.76
CA ARG A 359 13.51 -10.16 -1.77
C ARG A 359 12.14 -10.82 -1.69
N ASN A 360 11.06 -10.03 -1.62
CA ASN A 360 9.71 -10.56 -1.46
C ASN A 360 9.24 -11.28 -2.74
N ASN A 361 9.65 -10.81 -3.93
CA ASN A 361 9.29 -11.50 -5.18
C ASN A 361 10.08 -12.80 -5.38
N LEU A 362 11.38 -12.83 -5.04
CA LEU A 362 12.17 -14.08 -5.10
C LEU A 362 11.81 -15.07 -4.00
N LYS A 363 11.16 -14.63 -2.91
CA LYS A 363 10.69 -15.50 -1.83
C LYS A 363 9.81 -16.63 -2.33
N ILE A 364 9.02 -16.43 -3.40
CA ILE A 364 8.17 -17.49 -3.96
C ILE A 364 8.95 -18.71 -4.47
N LEU A 365 10.26 -18.60 -4.63
CA LEU A 365 11.16 -19.68 -5.04
C LEU A 365 11.62 -20.56 -3.85
N GLU A 366 11.44 -20.07 -2.61
CA GLU A 366 11.90 -20.77 -1.41
C GLU A 366 10.97 -21.92 -1.01
N LYS A 367 11.52 -22.86 -0.23
CA LYS A 367 10.79 -23.98 0.40
C LYS A 367 10.40 -23.70 1.85
N SER A 368 10.25 -22.42 2.21
CA SER A 368 9.85 -21.98 3.55
C SER A 368 8.33 -21.89 3.68
N GLN A 369 7.81 -21.94 4.92
CA GLN A 369 6.38 -21.73 5.20
C GLN A 369 5.92 -20.34 4.74
N ASP A 370 6.73 -19.30 4.96
CA ASP A 370 6.43 -17.93 4.52
C ASP A 370 6.31 -17.83 2.98
N ALA A 371 7.15 -18.57 2.24
CA ALA A 371 7.03 -18.66 0.78
C ALA A 371 5.79 -19.43 0.31
N GLU A 372 5.39 -20.47 1.04
CA GLU A 372 4.13 -21.19 0.77
C GLU A 372 2.92 -20.27 0.98
N LEU A 373 2.90 -19.52 2.09
CA LEU A 373 1.86 -18.54 2.38
C LEU A 373 1.83 -17.42 1.31
N LEU A 374 2.98 -16.91 0.87
CA LEU A 374 3.02 -15.91 -0.19
C LEU A 374 2.47 -16.46 -1.52
N ARG A 375 2.84 -17.70 -1.89
CA ARG A 375 2.30 -18.36 -3.09
C ARG A 375 0.79 -18.55 -3.00
N GLU A 376 0.29 -19.07 -1.87
CA GLU A 376 -1.14 -19.24 -1.63
C GLU A 376 -1.87 -17.88 -1.72
N PHE A 377 -1.39 -16.84 -1.04
CA PHE A 377 -1.97 -15.49 -1.10
C PHE A 377 -2.02 -14.92 -2.53
N LEU A 378 -0.96 -15.09 -3.31
CA LEU A 378 -0.89 -14.64 -4.69
C LEU A 378 -1.70 -15.52 -5.67
N GLY A 379 -2.30 -16.61 -5.19
CA GLY A 379 -3.06 -17.55 -6.04
C GLY A 379 -2.18 -18.40 -6.96
N ILE A 380 -0.90 -18.59 -6.60
CA ILE A 380 0.06 -19.39 -7.37
C ILE A 380 -0.20 -20.86 -7.08
N VAL A 381 -0.84 -21.54 -8.03
CA VAL A 381 -1.18 -22.97 -7.94
C VAL A 381 -0.21 -23.88 -8.73
N SER A 382 0.60 -23.28 -9.60
CA SER A 382 1.59 -23.98 -10.44
C SER A 382 2.78 -23.04 -10.70
N PRO A 383 4.01 -23.56 -10.80
CA PRO A 383 5.17 -22.77 -11.21
C PRO A 383 5.04 -22.21 -12.63
N LEU A 384 4.25 -22.85 -13.50
CA LEU A 384 3.92 -22.33 -14.82
C LEU A 384 2.41 -22.05 -14.89
N MET A 385 2.03 -20.79 -15.11
CA MET A 385 0.63 -20.39 -15.29
C MET A 385 0.51 -19.50 -16.53
N ASN A 386 -0.48 -19.78 -17.37
CA ASN A 386 -0.80 -18.99 -18.57
C ASN A 386 0.40 -18.74 -19.49
N SER A 387 1.37 -19.66 -19.53
CA SER A 387 2.65 -19.44 -20.21
C SER A 387 2.95 -20.53 -21.25
N ASP A 388 3.61 -20.14 -22.33
CA ASP A 388 4.21 -21.03 -23.33
C ASP A 388 5.73 -20.89 -23.25
N CYS A 389 6.42 -21.98 -22.92
CA CYS A 389 7.87 -22.00 -22.74
C CYS A 389 8.62 -22.73 -23.86
N GLY A 390 7.96 -23.19 -24.93
CA GLY A 390 8.63 -23.81 -26.08
C GLY A 390 9.72 -24.83 -25.70
N GLU A 391 10.93 -24.63 -26.23
CA GLU A 391 12.13 -25.44 -25.98
C GLU A 391 12.97 -24.93 -24.78
N THR A 392 12.38 -24.13 -23.89
CA THR A 392 13.10 -23.53 -22.76
C THR A 392 13.27 -24.56 -21.64
N ASN A 393 14.51 -24.71 -21.15
CA ASN A 393 14.80 -25.51 -19.97
C ASN A 393 14.48 -24.70 -18.70
N VAL A 394 13.41 -25.06 -18.01
CA VAL A 394 12.98 -24.42 -16.76
C VAL A 394 13.25 -25.37 -15.60
N ASP A 395 13.96 -24.89 -14.57
CA ASP A 395 14.21 -25.70 -13.38
C ASP A 395 12.95 -25.92 -12.53
N GLY A 396 13.03 -26.82 -11.55
CA GLY A 396 11.89 -27.17 -10.69
C GLY A 396 11.52 -26.12 -9.64
N VAL A 397 12.12 -24.93 -9.65
CA VAL A 397 11.86 -23.87 -8.64
C VAL A 397 11.42 -22.54 -9.26
N SER A 398 11.76 -22.28 -10.52
CA SER A 398 11.40 -21.05 -11.22
C SER A 398 9.89 -20.93 -11.43
N HIS A 399 9.41 -19.70 -11.43
CA HIS A 399 8.01 -19.39 -11.66
C HIS A 399 7.84 -18.49 -12.88
N ILE A 400 6.95 -18.88 -13.79
CA ILE A 400 6.70 -18.20 -15.07
C ILE A 400 5.20 -17.98 -15.25
N PHE A 401 4.82 -16.72 -15.41
CA PHE A 401 3.44 -16.25 -15.48
C PHE A 401 3.18 -15.47 -16.77
N SER A 402 2.06 -15.76 -17.44
CA SER A 402 1.60 -15.03 -18.65
C SER A 402 2.70 -14.74 -19.68
N SER A 403 3.64 -15.66 -19.90
CA SER A 403 4.85 -15.43 -20.71
C SER A 403 4.92 -16.34 -21.94
N ALA A 404 5.57 -15.86 -23.00
CA ALA A 404 5.84 -16.61 -24.22
C ALA A 404 7.36 -16.61 -24.52
N ILE A 405 8.01 -17.73 -24.26
CA ILE A 405 9.46 -17.92 -24.36
C ILE A 405 9.74 -19.07 -25.32
N LYS A 406 10.53 -18.85 -26.37
CA LYS A 406 10.76 -19.90 -27.39
C LYS A 406 11.83 -20.91 -27.02
N ARG A 407 12.95 -20.48 -26.42
CA ARG A 407 14.09 -21.35 -26.03
C ARG A 407 14.99 -20.70 -24.97
N GLY A 408 15.90 -21.50 -24.41
CA GLY A 408 16.97 -21.05 -23.51
C GLY A 408 16.92 -21.74 -22.14
N GLY A 409 17.37 -21.05 -21.09
CA GLY A 409 17.42 -21.55 -19.71
C GLY A 409 16.84 -20.57 -18.69
N VAL A 410 16.02 -21.09 -17.77
CA VAL A 410 15.48 -20.35 -16.62
C VAL A 410 15.76 -21.14 -15.35
N THR A 411 16.58 -20.56 -14.48
CA THR A 411 17.00 -21.16 -13.21
C THR A 411 16.73 -20.22 -12.06
N SER A 412 16.04 -20.68 -11.01
CA SER A 412 15.72 -19.94 -9.80
C SER A 412 15.26 -18.50 -10.07
N SER A 413 14.39 -18.31 -11.05
CA SER A 413 13.96 -16.97 -11.51
C SER A 413 12.46 -16.81 -11.48
N VAL A 414 12.02 -15.56 -11.47
CA VAL A 414 10.61 -15.19 -11.52
C VAL A 414 10.36 -14.35 -12.78
N ILE A 415 9.50 -14.85 -13.65
CA ILE A 415 9.23 -14.25 -14.97
C ILE A 415 7.73 -14.01 -15.09
N SER A 416 7.33 -12.79 -15.47
CA SER A 416 5.92 -12.42 -15.62
C SER A 416 5.71 -11.51 -16.82
N SER A 417 4.75 -11.86 -17.68
CA SER A 417 4.43 -11.09 -18.89
C SER A 417 5.63 -10.86 -19.80
N VAL A 418 6.47 -11.88 -20.00
CA VAL A 418 7.66 -11.79 -20.86
C VAL A 418 7.43 -12.43 -22.21
N LYS A 419 7.82 -11.74 -23.28
CA LYS A 419 7.88 -12.28 -24.63
C LYS A 419 9.31 -12.26 -25.12
N CYS A 420 9.89 -13.43 -25.37
CA CYS A 420 11.23 -13.48 -25.94
C CYS A 420 11.53 -14.71 -26.78
N THR A 421 12.48 -14.57 -27.70
CA THR A 421 12.95 -15.71 -28.49
C THR A 421 13.98 -16.55 -27.74
N SER A 422 14.89 -15.93 -26.98
CA SER A 422 15.90 -16.65 -26.20
C SER A 422 16.10 -16.01 -24.84
N VAL A 423 16.05 -16.80 -23.76
CA VAL A 423 16.32 -16.34 -22.40
C VAL A 423 17.42 -17.15 -21.73
N GLU A 424 18.32 -16.48 -21.02
CA GLU A 424 19.21 -17.09 -20.04
C GLU A 424 19.05 -16.31 -18.73
N ALA A 425 18.19 -16.79 -17.84
CA ALA A 425 17.86 -16.13 -16.59
C ALA A 425 18.25 -16.98 -15.40
N GLN A 426 19.04 -16.41 -14.49
CA GLN A 426 19.45 -17.06 -13.25
C GLN A 426 19.19 -16.11 -12.08
N GLY A 427 18.38 -16.51 -11.09
CA GLY A 427 18.15 -15.67 -9.92
C GLY A 427 17.48 -14.32 -10.20
N ALA A 428 16.81 -14.16 -11.35
CA ALA A 428 16.38 -12.87 -11.88
C ALA A 428 14.87 -12.63 -11.75
N ILE A 429 14.47 -11.36 -11.83
CA ILE A 429 13.06 -10.94 -11.89
C ILE A 429 12.84 -10.22 -13.23
N LEU A 430 11.96 -10.76 -14.07
CA LEU A 430 11.59 -10.14 -15.34
C LEU A 430 10.08 -9.86 -15.33
N VAL A 431 9.68 -8.59 -15.47
CA VAL A 431 8.26 -8.20 -15.45
C VAL A 431 7.94 -7.30 -16.63
N ASN A 432 7.00 -7.74 -17.47
CA ASN A 432 6.56 -7.04 -18.67
C ASN A 432 7.73 -6.66 -19.59
N VAL A 433 8.37 -7.67 -20.19
CA VAL A 433 9.56 -7.50 -21.03
C VAL A 433 9.34 -8.13 -22.41
N SER A 434 9.54 -7.36 -23.48
CA SER A 434 9.57 -7.87 -24.85
C SER A 434 10.98 -7.71 -25.43
N ALA A 435 11.67 -8.80 -25.72
CA ALA A 435 13.01 -8.75 -26.31
C ALA A 435 13.36 -9.98 -27.15
N LYS A 436 14.22 -9.84 -28.17
CA LYS A 436 14.69 -11.02 -28.93
C LYS A 436 15.54 -11.95 -28.06
N LYS A 437 16.45 -11.39 -27.27
CA LYS A 437 17.35 -12.11 -26.37
C LYS A 437 17.40 -11.45 -25.00
N ILE A 438 17.47 -12.25 -23.95
CA ILE A 438 17.64 -11.78 -22.57
C ILE A 438 18.73 -12.62 -21.90
N LYS A 439 19.71 -11.97 -21.27
CA LYS A 439 20.67 -12.56 -20.34
C LYS A 439 20.59 -11.83 -19.02
N ALA A 440 20.17 -12.52 -17.97
CA ALA A 440 19.90 -11.92 -16.67
C ALA A 440 20.60 -12.71 -15.55
N ALA A 441 21.60 -12.08 -14.94
CA ALA A 441 22.37 -12.65 -13.84
C ALA A 441 21.61 -12.56 -12.49
N PRO A 442 22.10 -13.23 -11.42
CA PRO A 442 21.43 -13.26 -10.12
C PRO A 442 21.10 -11.88 -9.55
N GLY A 443 19.91 -11.77 -8.96
CA GLY A 443 19.41 -10.55 -8.33
C GLY A 443 19.02 -9.44 -9.30
N SER A 444 19.18 -9.63 -10.62
CA SER A 444 18.84 -8.61 -11.60
C SER A 444 17.33 -8.45 -11.80
N ILE A 445 16.92 -7.24 -12.20
CA ILE A 445 15.53 -6.87 -12.46
C ILE A 445 15.43 -6.19 -13.82
N ALA A 446 14.59 -6.72 -14.72
CA ALA A 446 14.13 -6.03 -15.92
C ALA A 446 12.64 -5.73 -15.78
N TYR A 447 12.24 -4.48 -15.99
CA TYR A 447 10.86 -4.04 -15.73
C TYR A 447 10.35 -3.08 -16.80
N ASN A 448 9.23 -3.42 -17.45
CA ASN A 448 8.61 -2.64 -18.54
C ASN A 448 9.60 -2.31 -19.67
N ILE A 449 10.34 -3.31 -20.17
CA ILE A 449 11.36 -3.11 -21.22
C ILE A 449 10.85 -3.62 -22.57
N ILE A 450 11.09 -2.83 -23.62
CA ILE A 450 10.94 -3.24 -25.01
C ILE A 450 12.29 -3.08 -25.70
N ASP A 451 12.83 -4.16 -26.24
CA ASP A 451 14.11 -4.18 -26.96
C ASP A 451 14.00 -5.00 -28.25
N SER A 452 14.04 -4.31 -29.39
CA SER A 452 13.93 -4.93 -30.72
C SER A 452 15.29 -5.28 -31.35
N SER A 453 16.39 -4.99 -30.66
CA SER A 453 17.75 -5.23 -31.15
C SER A 453 18.07 -6.73 -31.24
N GLU A 454 19.04 -7.09 -32.09
CA GLU A 454 19.49 -8.48 -32.23
C GLU A 454 20.36 -8.92 -31.05
N GLU A 455 21.01 -7.96 -30.39
CA GLU A 455 21.84 -8.12 -29.21
C GLU A 455 20.98 -8.47 -27.99
N GLY A 456 19.83 -7.81 -27.86
CA GLY A 456 18.90 -7.95 -26.75
C GLY A 456 19.44 -7.39 -25.44
N ILE A 457 18.83 -7.83 -24.33
CA ILE A 457 19.10 -7.29 -23.00
C ILE A 457 20.17 -8.14 -22.30
N THR A 458 21.17 -7.49 -21.70
CA THR A 458 22.13 -8.15 -20.79
C THR A 458 22.20 -7.38 -19.47
N LEU A 459 21.97 -8.08 -18.36
CA LEU A 459 22.02 -7.55 -17.00
C LEU A 459 23.04 -8.33 -16.16
N GLY A 460 23.92 -7.58 -15.48
CA GLY A 460 24.84 -8.10 -14.48
C GLY A 460 24.16 -8.38 -13.14
N GLU A 461 24.95 -8.83 -12.16
CA GLU A 461 24.44 -9.18 -10.84
C GLU A 461 23.83 -7.96 -10.13
N GLY A 462 22.59 -8.09 -9.67
CA GLY A 462 21.85 -7.03 -8.99
C GLY A 462 21.47 -5.82 -9.87
N ASP A 463 21.75 -5.85 -11.18
CA ASP A 463 21.40 -4.77 -12.09
C ASP A 463 19.89 -4.60 -12.19
N VAL A 464 19.45 -3.35 -12.20
CA VAL A 464 18.03 -2.99 -12.36
C VAL A 464 17.90 -2.12 -13.60
N LEU A 465 17.14 -2.58 -14.59
CA LEU A 465 16.86 -1.88 -15.84
C LEU A 465 15.36 -1.69 -15.99
N VAL A 466 14.93 -0.43 -16.13
CA VAL A 466 13.53 -0.06 -16.13
C VAL A 466 13.20 0.86 -17.30
N GLY A 467 12.16 0.52 -18.06
CA GLY A 467 11.68 1.35 -19.16
C GLY A 467 10.63 2.34 -18.67
N ILE A 468 10.79 3.61 -19.02
CA ILE A 468 9.88 4.70 -18.67
C ILE A 468 9.29 5.26 -19.95
N PHE A 469 7.96 5.26 -20.02
CA PHE A 469 7.21 5.71 -21.19
C PHE A 469 6.60 7.08 -20.90
N ASP A 470 6.69 8.00 -21.87
CA ASP A 470 5.99 9.28 -21.86
C ASP A 470 4.67 9.20 -22.67
N ASN A 471 3.92 10.31 -22.70
CA ASN A 471 2.62 10.39 -23.39
C ASN A 471 2.76 10.22 -24.92
N GLU A 472 3.94 10.52 -25.47
CA GLU A 472 4.27 10.37 -26.87
C GLU A 472 4.68 8.93 -27.22
N GLY A 473 4.87 8.06 -26.22
CA GLY A 473 5.32 6.69 -26.38
C GLY A 473 6.83 6.55 -26.58
N ASN A 474 7.61 7.59 -26.29
CA ASN A 474 9.06 7.47 -26.23
C ASN A 474 9.45 6.68 -24.99
N VAL A 475 10.54 5.92 -25.10
CA VAL A 475 11.04 5.06 -24.02
C VAL A 475 12.39 5.56 -23.55
N THR A 476 12.49 5.86 -22.26
CA THR A 476 13.76 6.11 -21.58
C THR A 476 14.09 4.91 -20.71
N ASN A 477 15.19 4.23 -21.02
CA ASN A 477 15.71 3.14 -20.20
C ASN A 477 16.59 3.70 -19.08
N VAL A 478 16.28 3.35 -17.84
CA VAL A 478 16.95 3.85 -16.63
C VAL A 478 17.60 2.68 -15.91
N ARG A 479 18.87 2.86 -15.53
CA ARG A 479 19.67 1.89 -14.79
C ARG A 479 19.72 2.21 -13.30
N SER A 480 19.72 1.18 -12.49
CA SER A 480 20.03 1.20 -11.06
C SER A 480 20.68 -0.13 -10.69
N ASN A 481 20.94 -0.33 -9.40
CA ASN A 481 21.37 -1.61 -8.85
C ASN A 481 20.66 -1.82 -7.51
N ILE A 482 20.42 -3.07 -7.13
CA ILE A 482 19.72 -3.43 -5.90
C ILE A 482 20.38 -2.86 -4.63
N ALA A 483 21.68 -2.57 -4.68
CA ALA A 483 22.44 -1.95 -3.61
C ALA A 483 22.25 -0.41 -3.51
N ILE A 484 21.68 0.23 -4.52
CA ILE A 484 21.47 1.68 -4.55
C ILE A 484 20.18 2.04 -3.81
N ASP A 485 20.33 2.85 -2.75
CA ASP A 485 19.19 3.47 -2.08
C ASP A 485 18.75 4.73 -2.85
N GLY A 486 17.68 4.60 -3.64
CA GLY A 486 17.11 5.70 -4.41
C GLY A 486 16.65 6.89 -3.56
N GLY A 487 16.39 6.70 -2.26
CA GLY A 487 16.11 7.78 -1.33
C GLY A 487 17.33 8.68 -1.09
N LYS A 488 18.53 8.09 -1.05
CA LYS A 488 19.80 8.81 -0.88
C LYS A 488 20.31 9.38 -2.19
N MET A 489 20.13 8.64 -3.29
CA MET A 489 20.61 9.02 -4.63
C MET A 489 19.55 9.76 -5.46
N TRP A 490 18.48 10.25 -4.84
CA TRP A 490 17.30 10.79 -5.52
C TRP A 490 17.60 11.87 -6.57
N LYS A 491 18.58 12.72 -6.27
CA LYS A 491 18.97 13.89 -7.08
C LYS A 491 20.17 13.64 -7.98
N GLU A 492 20.88 12.54 -7.76
CA GLU A 492 22.15 12.24 -8.41
C GLU A 492 21.94 11.48 -9.73
N LEU A 493 22.90 11.61 -10.65
CA LEU A 493 23.00 10.74 -11.81
C LEU A 493 23.72 9.45 -11.38
N VAL A 494 23.12 8.30 -11.65
CA VAL A 494 23.68 6.99 -11.28
C VAL A 494 23.84 6.12 -12.51
N LEU A 495 24.88 5.27 -12.53
CA LEU A 495 25.13 4.23 -13.54
C LEU A 495 24.99 4.70 -15.00
N GLY A 496 25.42 5.94 -15.29
CA GLY A 496 25.40 6.50 -16.65
C GLY A 496 24.04 7.00 -17.14
N ASN A 497 23.02 7.07 -16.26
CA ASN A 497 21.74 7.68 -16.60
C ASN A 497 21.93 9.16 -17.00
N GLN A 498 21.16 9.59 -17.99
CA GLN A 498 21.16 10.99 -18.46
C GLN A 498 20.34 11.93 -17.56
N VAL A 499 19.50 11.35 -16.70
CA VAL A 499 18.57 12.06 -15.81
C VAL A 499 18.54 11.41 -14.43
N SER A 500 18.31 12.20 -13.39
CA SER A 500 18.15 11.71 -12.02
C SER A 500 16.74 11.18 -11.78
N PHE A 501 16.55 10.43 -10.69
CA PHE A 501 15.22 9.96 -10.31
C PHE A 501 14.25 11.11 -10.00
N GLU A 502 14.74 12.21 -9.42
CA GLU A 502 13.95 13.43 -9.20
C GLU A 502 13.51 14.09 -10.52
N ALA A 503 14.41 14.15 -11.50
CA ALA A 503 14.09 14.72 -12.81
C ALA A 503 13.01 13.90 -13.52
N LEU A 504 13.13 12.57 -13.51
CA LEU A 504 12.11 11.65 -14.04
C LEU A 504 10.77 11.80 -13.31
N HIS A 505 10.80 11.81 -11.98
CA HIS A 505 9.58 12.03 -11.20
C HIS A 505 8.94 13.38 -11.54
N THR A 506 9.73 14.41 -11.80
CA THR A 506 9.20 15.73 -12.18
C THR A 506 8.61 15.71 -13.59
N ALA A 507 9.27 15.04 -14.54
CA ALA A 507 8.79 14.89 -15.91
C ALA A 507 7.47 14.10 -15.99
N ASN A 508 7.31 13.09 -15.14
CA ASN A 508 6.12 12.25 -15.07
C ASN A 508 4.91 12.90 -14.35
N LYS A 509 5.02 14.13 -13.84
CA LYS A 509 3.90 14.77 -13.13
C LYS A 509 2.75 14.99 -14.10
N ASN A 510 1.54 14.57 -13.71
CA ASN A 510 0.32 14.72 -14.49
C ASN A 510 0.38 14.03 -15.87
N SER A 511 1.23 12.99 -16.02
CA SER A 511 1.18 12.14 -17.21
C SER A 511 -0.15 11.37 -17.27
N ASP A 512 -0.68 11.15 -18.47
CA ASP A 512 -1.88 10.34 -18.65
C ASP A 512 -1.50 8.86 -18.54
N VAL A 513 -1.47 8.36 -17.30
CA VAL A 513 -1.05 6.99 -16.97
C VAL A 513 -1.85 5.95 -17.74
N THR A 514 -3.12 6.24 -18.04
CA THR A 514 -3.94 5.35 -18.84
C THR A 514 -3.46 5.29 -20.27
N ALA A 515 -3.33 6.45 -20.93
CA ALA A 515 -2.89 6.50 -22.33
C ALA A 515 -1.50 5.89 -22.49
N ILE A 516 -0.61 6.13 -21.52
CA ILE A 516 0.73 5.54 -21.48
C ILE A 516 0.67 4.02 -21.31
N GLU A 517 -0.14 3.48 -20.39
CA GLU A 517 -0.29 2.04 -20.24
C GLU A 517 -0.86 1.39 -21.51
N ASP A 518 -1.89 1.99 -22.11
CA ASP A 518 -2.50 1.50 -23.35
C ASP A 518 -1.46 1.46 -24.49
N ARG A 519 -0.66 2.53 -24.62
CA ARG A 519 0.41 2.61 -25.62
C ARG A 519 1.53 1.61 -25.36
N ARG A 520 1.98 1.49 -24.11
CA ARG A 520 2.98 0.51 -23.67
C ARG A 520 2.52 -0.92 -23.99
N ASN A 521 1.28 -1.26 -23.64
CA ASN A 521 0.70 -2.58 -23.92
C ASN A 521 0.61 -2.84 -25.43
N GLN A 522 0.25 -1.84 -26.23
CA GLN A 522 0.28 -1.95 -27.69
C GLN A 522 1.70 -2.25 -28.20
N MET A 523 2.71 -1.52 -27.75
CA MET A 523 4.09 -1.71 -28.19
C MET A 523 4.62 -3.10 -27.80
N HIS A 524 4.26 -3.64 -26.62
CA HIS A 524 4.57 -5.02 -26.23
C HIS A 524 3.83 -6.09 -27.05
N ARG A 525 2.70 -5.76 -27.70
CA ARG A 525 2.01 -6.66 -28.62
C ARG A 525 2.65 -6.66 -30.01
N GLU A 526 3.20 -5.52 -30.43
CA GLU A 526 3.86 -5.34 -31.72
C GLU A 526 5.30 -5.89 -31.74
N ALA A 527 6.00 -5.86 -30.60
CA ALA A 527 7.32 -6.46 -30.39
C ALA A 527 7.25 -7.97 -30.13
#